data_AF-A0A292RW64-F1
#
_entry.id   AF-A0A292RW64-F1
#
_cell.length_a   1.000
_cell.length_b   1.000
_cell.length_c   1.000
_cell.angle_alpha   90.00
_cell.angle_beta   90.00
_cell.angle_gamma   90.00
#
_symmetry.space_group_name_H-M   'P 1'
#
loop_
_entity.id
_entity.type
_entity.pdbx_description
1 polymer ?
#
loop_
_entity_poly.entity_id
_entity_poly.type
_entity_poly.pdbx_seq_one_letter_code
_entity_poly.pdbx_strand_id
1 'polypeptide(L)'
;MLNLDEKKIRKGRPIGIPYQGSKKKISKKIVEIIKQNFGTTKPIYDIFGGGGAITAECILNGLEVHYNDLDKDITNAFERVISQDREWIKTLIISRTEFTEIKAKENKTTDDFLKLLINSFGNAKASYMYNKEISDLKYNLAKKIIEKHDVFSGYKQTETYKKVTSGLDWNWFNAKLEKNKTLQQLQQLVQLQQLQQLERLQQLDELKATNKSYQEFSKVSGAILYLDPPYEGSYQESYINSFDSQEFYNWAFEMSKSNIVIISSYSISDERFEVVYSFDKARSCLQGGTSNKRKNEKLFMVKNS
;
A
#
# COMPACT_ATOMS: atom_id res chain seq x y z
N MET A 1 -17.46 19.66 8.44
CA MET A 1 -16.05 19.23 8.57
C MET A 1 -15.93 18.15 9.65
N LEU A 2 -15.18 17.08 9.38
CA LEU A 2 -14.91 16.00 10.33
C LEU A 2 -13.80 16.39 11.31
N ASN A 3 -13.89 15.84 12.52
CA ASN A 3 -12.91 16.07 13.58
C ASN A 3 -11.81 15.00 13.60
N LEU A 4 -10.60 15.41 14.01
CA LEU A 4 -9.50 14.48 14.29
C LEU A 4 -8.66 15.00 15.47
N ASP A 5 -8.77 14.34 16.61
CA ASP A 5 -7.77 14.41 17.67
C ASP A 5 -6.60 13.48 17.32
N GLU A 6 -5.50 14.06 16.83
CA GLU A 6 -4.31 13.31 16.42
C GLU A 6 -3.65 12.53 17.58
N LYS A 7 -3.94 12.88 18.84
CA LYS A 7 -3.38 12.16 20.01
C LYS A 7 -3.97 10.77 20.18
N LYS A 8 -5.18 10.53 19.63
CA LYS A 8 -5.89 9.24 19.73
C LYS A 8 -5.52 8.27 18.61
N ILE A 9 -4.77 8.72 17.60
CA ILE A 9 -4.29 7.86 16.52
C ILE A 9 -3.46 6.72 17.11
N ARG A 10 -3.80 5.48 16.74
CA ARG A 10 -3.09 4.25 17.14
C ARG A 10 -1.58 4.42 17.05
N LYS A 11 -0.80 3.94 18.03
CA LYS A 11 0.67 3.96 17.96
C LYS A 11 1.21 2.89 17.00
N GLY A 12 2.47 3.05 16.55
CA GLY A 12 3.12 2.12 15.63
C GLY A 12 3.06 2.53 14.16
N ARG A 13 3.67 1.70 13.30
CA ARG A 13 3.78 1.99 11.86
C ARG A 13 2.48 1.66 11.12
N PRO A 14 2.14 2.39 10.05
CA PRO A 14 1.09 1.97 9.12
C PRO A 14 1.55 0.75 8.33
N ILE A 15 0.61 -0.15 8.05
CA ILE A 15 0.87 -1.43 7.37
C ILE A 15 -0.01 -1.54 6.10
N GLY A 16 0.25 -2.55 5.28
CA GLY A 16 -0.40 -2.72 3.97
C GLY A 16 0.64 -3.03 2.89
N ILE A 17 0.18 -3.73 1.84
CA ILE A 17 1.01 -4.11 0.71
C ILE A 17 1.54 -2.85 -0.01
N PRO A 18 2.81 -2.85 -0.44
CA PRO A 18 3.36 -1.82 -1.30
C PRO A 18 2.62 -1.78 -2.65
N TYR A 19 1.62 -0.92 -2.76
CA TYR A 19 0.75 -0.79 -3.93
C TYR A 19 0.67 0.67 -4.39
N GLN A 20 0.50 0.89 -5.69
CA GLN A 20 0.33 2.24 -6.25
C GLN A 20 -0.97 2.86 -5.74
N GLY A 21 -0.95 4.13 -5.37
CA GLY A 21 -2.13 4.82 -4.80
C GLY A 21 -2.45 4.46 -3.34
N SER A 22 -1.68 3.56 -2.71
CA SER A 22 -1.94 3.08 -1.35
C SER A 22 -2.09 4.21 -0.32
N LYS A 23 -3.15 4.13 0.47
CA LYS A 23 -3.46 5.04 1.58
C LYS A 23 -2.65 4.80 2.84
N LYS A 24 -1.62 3.94 2.79
CA LYS A 24 -0.77 3.58 3.93
C LYS A 24 -0.33 4.77 4.79
N LYS A 25 0.13 5.87 4.18
CA LYS A 25 0.62 7.06 4.93
C LYS A 25 -0.45 7.75 5.78
N ILE A 26 -1.72 7.66 5.39
CA ILE A 26 -2.83 8.39 6.02
C ILE A 26 -3.91 7.47 6.59
N SER A 27 -3.82 6.16 6.36
CA SER A 27 -4.74 5.12 6.83
C SER A 27 -5.13 5.28 8.29
N LYS A 28 -4.14 5.44 9.16
CA LYS A 28 -4.30 5.69 10.60
C LYS A 28 -5.15 6.91 10.92
N LYS A 29 -5.01 7.99 10.14
CA LYS A 29 -5.82 9.20 10.32
C LYS A 29 -7.25 8.96 9.84
N ILE A 30 -7.42 8.29 8.70
CA ILE A 30 -8.75 7.97 8.14
C ILE A 30 -9.54 7.09 9.12
N VAL A 31 -8.95 6.00 9.61
CA VAL A 31 -9.61 5.11 10.57
C VAL A 31 -9.92 5.84 11.87
N GLU A 32 -9.02 6.70 12.36
CA GLU A 32 -9.30 7.50 13.55
C GLU A 32 -10.39 8.55 13.33
N ILE A 33 -10.45 9.19 12.15
CA ILE A 33 -11.57 10.06 11.74
C ILE A 33 -12.88 9.27 11.77
N ILE A 34 -12.90 8.07 11.19
CA ILE A 34 -14.10 7.22 11.19
C ILE A 34 -14.58 6.97 12.62
N LYS A 35 -13.68 6.52 13.50
CA LYS A 35 -14.00 6.23 14.90
C LYS A 35 -14.55 7.45 15.64
N GLN A 36 -13.90 8.61 15.50
CA GLN A 36 -14.27 9.81 16.24
C GLN A 36 -15.59 10.43 15.79
N ASN A 37 -15.97 10.26 14.52
CA ASN A 37 -17.15 10.92 13.96
C ASN A 37 -18.35 9.97 13.80
N PHE A 38 -18.12 8.65 13.71
CA PHE A 38 -19.17 7.67 13.38
C PHE A 38 -19.25 6.48 14.32
N GLY A 39 -18.34 6.38 15.30
CA GLY A 39 -18.26 5.28 16.26
C GLY A 39 -17.52 4.06 15.74
N THR A 40 -17.63 2.94 16.47
CA THR A 40 -16.88 1.70 16.21
C THR A 40 -17.77 0.48 15.99
N THR A 41 -19.09 0.66 15.97
CA THR A 41 -20.07 -0.44 15.96
C THR A 41 -20.61 -0.78 14.58
N LYS A 42 -20.45 0.10 13.59
CA LYS A 42 -20.91 -0.15 12.22
C LYS A 42 -19.84 -0.93 11.45
N PRO A 43 -20.23 -1.91 10.61
CA PRO A 43 -19.29 -2.57 9.72
C PRO A 43 -18.74 -1.57 8.72
N ILE A 44 -17.44 -1.69 8.44
CA ILE A 44 -16.74 -0.85 7.46
C ILE A 44 -16.55 -1.66 6.18
N TYR A 45 -16.85 -1.07 5.03
CA TYR A 45 -16.57 -1.65 3.72
C TYR A 45 -15.46 -0.86 3.05
N ASP A 46 -14.30 -1.50 2.88
CA ASP A 46 -13.16 -0.98 2.13
C ASP A 46 -13.29 -1.48 0.68
N ILE A 47 -14.12 -0.78 -0.12
CA ILE A 47 -14.60 -1.28 -1.42
C ILE A 47 -13.52 -1.23 -2.51
N PHE A 48 -12.61 -0.26 -2.41
CA PHE A 48 -11.47 -0.09 -3.31
C PHE A 48 -10.18 -0.25 -2.51
N GLY A 49 -10.06 -1.37 -1.80
CA GLY A 49 -9.08 -1.51 -0.73
C GLY A 49 -7.62 -1.57 -1.18
N GLY A 50 -7.35 -1.80 -2.46
CA GLY A 50 -6.02 -1.84 -3.06
C GLY A 50 -5.09 -2.75 -2.27
N GLY A 51 -3.94 -2.23 -1.83
CA GLY A 51 -3.00 -2.97 -0.97
C GLY A 51 -3.46 -3.22 0.48
N GLY A 52 -4.75 -3.03 0.81
CA GLY A 52 -5.37 -3.35 2.10
C GLY A 52 -4.94 -2.44 3.26
N ALA A 53 -4.51 -1.21 2.98
CA ALA A 53 -3.98 -0.31 4.02
C ALA A 53 -5.05 0.15 5.02
N ILE A 54 -6.28 0.38 4.56
CA ILE A 54 -7.41 0.78 5.41
C ILE A 54 -7.94 -0.43 6.14
N THR A 55 -8.23 -1.53 5.42
CA THR A 55 -8.56 -2.84 5.98
C THR A 55 -7.63 -3.23 7.14
N ALA A 56 -6.31 -3.22 6.92
CA ALA A 56 -5.34 -3.59 7.93
C ALA A 56 -5.37 -2.66 9.16
N GLU A 57 -5.62 -1.36 8.96
CA GLU A 57 -5.73 -0.42 10.06
C GLU A 57 -7.04 -0.57 10.84
N CYS A 58 -8.16 -0.88 10.17
CA CYS A 58 -9.44 -1.21 10.82
C CYS A 58 -9.27 -2.41 11.75
N ILE A 59 -8.66 -3.50 11.23
CA ILE A 59 -8.37 -4.71 12.01
C ILE A 59 -7.54 -4.38 13.25
N LEU A 60 -6.45 -3.63 13.10
CA LEU A 60 -5.57 -3.26 14.22
C LEU A 60 -6.24 -2.37 15.28
N ASN A 61 -7.40 -1.79 14.95
CA ASN A 61 -8.25 -1.03 15.88
C ASN A 61 -9.44 -1.85 16.40
N GLY A 62 -9.54 -3.14 16.05
CA GLY A 62 -10.65 -4.02 16.46
C GLY A 62 -11.99 -3.66 15.79
N LEU A 63 -11.95 -3.10 14.57
CA LEU A 63 -13.14 -2.75 13.82
C LEU A 63 -13.51 -3.87 12.85
N GLU A 64 -14.80 -4.16 12.74
CA GLU A 64 -15.35 -5.03 11.70
C GLU A 64 -15.15 -4.39 10.33
N VAL A 65 -14.50 -5.12 9.42
CA VAL A 65 -14.21 -4.62 8.08
C VAL A 65 -14.36 -5.71 7.01
N HIS A 66 -15.00 -5.34 5.90
CA HIS A 66 -15.07 -6.12 4.67
C HIS A 66 -14.10 -5.54 3.65
N TYR A 67 -13.15 -6.35 3.21
CA TYR A 67 -12.13 -5.97 2.23
C TYR A 67 -12.54 -6.38 0.82
N ASN A 68 -12.54 -5.44 -0.11
CA ASN A 68 -12.79 -5.70 -1.52
C ASN A 68 -11.80 -4.95 -2.41
N ASP A 69 -11.42 -5.55 -3.53
CA ASP A 69 -10.84 -4.82 -4.65
C ASP A 69 -11.17 -5.55 -5.95
N LEU A 70 -11.38 -4.82 -7.04
CA LEU A 70 -11.63 -5.41 -8.35
C LEU A 70 -10.43 -6.22 -8.85
N ASP A 71 -9.20 -5.81 -8.49
CA ASP A 71 -7.99 -6.55 -8.78
C ASP A 71 -7.89 -7.79 -7.86
N LYS A 72 -8.12 -8.97 -8.45
CA LYS A 72 -8.00 -10.25 -7.75
C LYS A 72 -6.57 -10.58 -7.35
N ASP A 73 -5.57 -10.12 -8.10
CA ASP A 73 -4.19 -10.42 -7.77
C ASP A 73 -3.74 -9.67 -6.51
N ILE A 74 -4.19 -8.43 -6.30
CA ILE A 74 -3.81 -7.66 -5.10
C ILE A 74 -4.47 -8.19 -3.82
N THR A 75 -5.74 -8.60 -3.90
CA THR A 75 -6.47 -9.20 -2.77
C THR A 75 -5.91 -10.58 -2.43
N ASN A 76 -5.68 -11.44 -3.42
CA ASN A 76 -4.99 -12.72 -3.23
C ASN A 76 -3.60 -12.50 -2.62
N ALA A 77 -2.86 -11.49 -3.08
CA ALA A 77 -1.55 -11.16 -2.52
C ALA A 77 -1.63 -10.74 -1.05
N PHE A 78 -2.66 -9.98 -0.66
CA PHE A 78 -2.90 -9.61 0.74
C PHE A 78 -3.17 -10.84 1.60
N GLU A 79 -4.13 -11.68 1.21
CA GLU A 79 -4.45 -12.94 1.89
C GLU A 79 -3.24 -13.88 1.95
N ARG A 80 -2.47 -13.96 0.87
CA ARG A 80 -1.24 -14.75 0.79
C ARG A 80 -0.20 -14.27 1.79
N VAL A 81 0.01 -12.97 1.95
CA VAL A 81 1.00 -12.45 2.90
C VAL A 81 0.58 -12.67 4.35
N ILE A 82 -0.69 -12.47 4.69
CA ILE A 82 -1.18 -12.66 6.08
C ILE A 82 -1.27 -14.14 6.48
N SER A 83 -1.26 -15.08 5.54
CA SER A 83 -1.34 -16.52 5.80
C SER A 83 0.04 -17.22 5.82
N GLN A 84 1.13 -16.47 5.69
CA GLN A 84 2.47 -17.02 5.56
C GLN A 84 3.40 -16.52 6.66
N ASP A 85 4.44 -17.32 6.92
CA ASP A 85 5.44 -17.01 7.94
C ASP A 85 6.61 -16.19 7.39
N ARG A 86 7.51 -15.84 8.31
CA ARG A 86 8.72 -15.09 8.01
C ARG A 86 9.63 -15.82 7.03
N GLU A 87 9.74 -17.15 7.10
CA GLU A 87 10.60 -17.92 6.21
C GLU A 87 10.12 -17.82 4.76
N TRP A 88 8.80 -17.90 4.53
CA TRP A 88 8.22 -17.65 3.24
C TRP A 88 8.49 -16.20 2.76
N ILE A 89 8.36 -15.19 3.62
CA ILE A 89 8.65 -13.79 3.25
C ILE A 89 10.09 -13.63 2.73
N LYS A 90 11.06 -14.33 3.31
CA LYS A 90 12.46 -14.29 2.84
C LYS A 90 12.59 -14.74 1.39
N THR A 91 11.75 -15.66 0.91
CA THR A 91 11.78 -16.19 -0.46
C THR A 91 11.30 -15.18 -1.52
N LEU A 92 10.69 -14.07 -1.12
CA LEU A 92 10.17 -13.07 -2.04
C LEU A 92 11.27 -12.16 -2.61
N ILE A 93 12.49 -12.19 -2.06
CA ILE A 93 13.63 -11.49 -2.65
C ILE A 93 14.18 -12.26 -3.85
N ILE A 94 14.25 -11.60 -4.99
CA ILE A 94 14.73 -12.20 -6.24
C ILE A 94 15.76 -11.33 -6.93
N SER A 95 16.62 -11.96 -7.73
CA SER A 95 17.58 -11.31 -8.60
C SER A 95 16.91 -10.65 -9.81
N ARG A 96 17.67 -9.84 -10.55
CA ARG A 96 17.21 -9.24 -11.81
C ARG A 96 16.85 -10.30 -12.85
N THR A 97 17.61 -11.39 -12.91
CA THR A 97 17.39 -12.50 -13.85
C THR A 97 16.09 -13.22 -13.54
N GLU A 98 15.91 -13.64 -12.28
CA GLU A 98 14.65 -14.27 -11.82
C GLU A 98 13.44 -13.35 -12.06
N PHE A 99 13.60 -12.03 -11.87
CA PHE A 99 12.53 -11.07 -12.16
C PHE A 99 12.11 -11.11 -13.63
N THR A 100 13.07 -11.12 -14.56
CA THR A 100 12.79 -11.20 -16.00
C THR A 100 12.16 -12.54 -16.38
N GLU A 101 12.64 -13.64 -15.81
CA GLU A 101 12.08 -14.99 -16.03
C GLU A 101 10.63 -15.08 -15.53
N ILE A 102 10.36 -14.63 -14.31
CA ILE A 102 9.00 -14.59 -13.75
C ILE A 102 8.10 -13.70 -14.60
N LYS A 103 8.59 -12.54 -15.05
CA LYS A 103 7.82 -11.63 -15.89
C LYS A 103 7.41 -12.29 -17.22
N ALA A 104 8.28 -13.12 -17.80
CA ALA A 104 8.05 -13.82 -19.05
C ALA A 104 7.11 -15.04 -18.94
N LYS A 105 6.84 -15.55 -17.73
CA LYS A 105 5.86 -16.64 -17.54
C LYS A 105 4.50 -16.27 -18.09
N GLU A 106 3.87 -17.18 -18.83
CA GLU A 106 2.49 -17.01 -19.31
C GLU A 106 1.52 -16.97 -18.14
N ASN A 107 1.54 -18.00 -17.29
CA ASN A 107 0.74 -18.11 -16.09
C ASN A 107 1.57 -17.74 -14.86
N LYS A 108 1.12 -16.72 -14.11
CA LYS A 108 1.79 -16.24 -12.90
C LYS A 108 0.99 -16.65 -11.67
N THR A 109 1.69 -17.21 -10.69
CA THR A 109 1.10 -17.49 -9.37
C THR A 109 0.98 -16.20 -8.54
N THR A 110 0.26 -16.26 -7.42
CA THR A 110 0.24 -15.15 -6.44
C THR A 110 1.64 -14.80 -5.92
N ASP A 111 2.49 -15.80 -5.71
CA ASP A 111 3.88 -15.61 -5.29
C ASP A 111 4.71 -14.93 -6.41
N ASP A 112 4.47 -15.27 -7.68
CA ASP A 112 5.08 -14.57 -8.82
C ASP A 112 4.62 -13.12 -8.90
N PHE A 113 3.33 -12.85 -8.72
CA PHE A 113 2.79 -11.50 -8.67
C PHE A 113 3.43 -10.68 -7.55
N LEU A 114 3.51 -11.23 -6.33
CA LEU A 114 4.14 -10.59 -5.18
C LEU A 114 5.62 -10.30 -5.42
N LYS A 115 6.35 -11.28 -5.97
CA LYS A 115 7.76 -11.12 -6.34
C LYS A 115 7.94 -9.98 -7.35
N LEU A 116 7.11 -9.90 -8.39
CA LEU A 116 7.15 -8.78 -9.34
C LEU A 116 6.80 -7.44 -8.67
N LEU A 117 5.78 -7.43 -7.80
CA LEU A 117 5.32 -6.23 -7.12
C LEU A 117 6.43 -5.63 -6.26
N ILE A 118 6.97 -6.39 -5.30
CA ILE A 118 7.91 -5.85 -4.32
C ILE A 118 9.31 -5.63 -4.86
N ASN A 119 9.70 -6.33 -5.95
CA ASN A 119 11.02 -6.21 -6.58
C ASN A 119 11.05 -5.24 -7.76
N SER A 120 9.95 -4.53 -8.04
CA SER A 120 9.87 -3.57 -9.14
C SER A 120 10.06 -2.11 -8.71
N PHE A 121 10.51 -1.28 -9.64
CA PHE A 121 10.59 0.17 -9.43
C PHE A 121 9.18 0.74 -9.24
N GLY A 122 8.97 1.49 -8.15
CA GLY A 122 7.67 2.11 -7.84
C GLY A 122 6.53 1.11 -7.58
N ASN A 123 6.82 -0.18 -7.41
CA ASN A 123 5.82 -1.26 -7.35
C ASN A 123 4.95 -1.38 -8.63
N ALA A 124 5.46 -0.91 -9.78
CA ALA A 124 4.72 -0.91 -11.04
C ALA A 124 4.76 -2.26 -11.79
N LYS A 125 5.52 -3.25 -11.29
CA LYS A 125 5.75 -4.56 -11.93
C LYS A 125 6.45 -4.50 -13.31
N ALA A 126 6.69 -3.31 -13.85
CA ALA A 126 7.21 -3.10 -15.20
C ALA A 126 8.72 -3.36 -15.32
N SER A 127 9.52 -2.91 -14.35
CA SER A 127 10.98 -3.03 -14.39
C SER A 127 11.53 -3.37 -13.01
N TYR A 128 12.64 -4.12 -12.98
CA TYR A 128 13.35 -4.42 -11.74
C TYR A 128 13.79 -3.13 -11.04
N MET A 129 13.72 -3.11 -9.70
CA MET A 129 13.93 -1.89 -8.92
C MET A 129 15.34 -1.28 -9.03
N TYR A 130 16.32 -2.06 -9.45
CA TYR A 130 17.71 -1.61 -9.61
C TYR A 130 18.13 -1.64 -11.07
N ASN A 131 18.98 -0.67 -11.44
CA ASN A 131 19.67 -0.70 -12.72
C ASN A 131 20.63 -1.91 -12.80
N LYS A 132 21.11 -2.22 -14.01
CA LYS A 132 21.90 -3.43 -14.29
C LYS A 132 23.25 -3.43 -13.58
N GLU A 133 23.85 -2.25 -13.39
CA GLU A 133 25.18 -2.10 -12.82
C GLU A 133 25.21 -2.44 -11.32
N ILE A 134 24.12 -2.18 -10.59
CA ILE A 134 24.06 -2.34 -9.13
C ILE A 134 23.14 -3.47 -8.67
N SER A 135 22.41 -4.12 -9.57
CA SER A 135 21.38 -5.11 -9.22
C SER A 135 21.96 -6.26 -8.41
N ASP A 136 23.06 -6.83 -8.88
CA ASP A 136 23.62 -8.07 -8.33
C ASP A 136 24.27 -7.80 -6.98
N LEU A 137 25.01 -6.69 -6.88
CA LEU A 137 25.59 -6.22 -5.61
C LEU A 137 24.51 -6.06 -4.53
N LYS A 138 23.40 -5.38 -4.84
CA LYS A 138 22.35 -5.12 -3.85
C LYS A 138 21.56 -6.38 -3.49
N TYR A 139 21.23 -7.22 -4.47
CA TYR A 139 20.54 -8.49 -4.23
C TYR A 139 21.39 -9.42 -3.36
N ASN A 140 22.64 -9.66 -3.75
CA ASN A 140 23.55 -10.55 -3.02
C ASN A 140 23.85 -10.04 -1.60
N LEU A 141 23.99 -8.72 -1.42
CA LEU A 141 24.14 -8.13 -0.09
C LEU A 141 22.90 -8.33 0.78
N ALA A 142 21.71 -8.09 0.24
CA ALA A 142 20.46 -8.30 0.96
C ALA A 142 20.28 -9.77 1.34
N LYS A 143 20.53 -10.70 0.41
CA LYS A 143 20.49 -12.15 0.66
C LYS A 143 21.45 -12.57 1.78
N LYS A 144 22.70 -12.13 1.72
CA LYS A 144 23.70 -12.43 2.78
C LYS A 144 23.32 -11.86 4.14
N ILE A 145 22.70 -10.68 4.18
CA ILE A 145 22.22 -10.08 5.43
C ILE A 145 21.11 -10.95 6.04
N ILE A 146 20.17 -11.41 5.23
CA ILE A 146 19.10 -12.32 5.67
C ILE A 146 19.70 -13.63 6.18
N GLU A 147 20.62 -14.24 5.43
CA GLU A 147 21.26 -15.51 5.78
C GLU A 147 22.07 -15.44 7.09
N LYS A 148 22.84 -14.36 7.30
CA LYS A 148 23.76 -14.25 8.45
C LYS A 148 23.14 -13.65 9.70
N HIS A 149 22.23 -12.69 9.54
CA HIS A 149 21.74 -11.87 10.65
C HIS A 149 20.24 -12.04 10.88
N ASP A 150 19.52 -12.65 9.93
CA ASP A 150 18.06 -12.75 9.93
C ASP A 150 17.36 -11.44 10.28
N VAL A 151 17.72 -10.35 9.59
CA VAL A 151 17.09 -9.04 9.78
C VAL A 151 16.68 -8.39 8.46
N PHE A 152 15.47 -7.83 8.44
CA PHE A 152 15.00 -6.91 7.40
C PHE A 152 15.20 -5.45 7.81
N SER A 153 15.06 -5.17 9.10
CA SER A 153 15.21 -3.83 9.67
C SER A 153 16.52 -3.71 10.42
N GLY A 154 17.10 -2.50 10.45
CA GLY A 154 18.39 -2.32 11.13
C GLY A 154 19.56 -3.02 10.43
N TYR A 155 19.37 -3.47 9.19
CA TYR A 155 20.43 -4.09 8.39
C TYR A 155 21.69 -3.23 8.30
N LYS A 156 21.55 -1.89 8.39
CA LYS A 156 22.66 -0.94 8.40
C LYS A 156 23.60 -1.10 9.60
N GLN A 157 23.13 -1.67 10.71
CA GLN A 157 23.95 -1.95 11.89
C GLN A 157 24.74 -3.26 11.78
N THR A 158 24.36 -4.16 10.87
CA THR A 158 25.01 -5.46 10.71
C THR A 158 26.46 -5.30 10.27
N GLU A 159 27.32 -6.19 10.76
CA GLU A 159 28.73 -6.23 10.36
C GLU A 159 28.86 -6.43 8.84
N THR A 160 27.98 -7.24 8.25
CA THR A 160 27.96 -7.50 6.79
C THR A 160 27.71 -6.24 5.98
N TYR A 161 26.74 -5.41 6.37
CA TYR A 161 26.51 -4.13 5.69
C TYR A 161 27.69 -3.17 5.90
N LYS A 162 28.16 -3.02 7.15
CA LYS A 162 29.25 -2.11 7.51
C LYS A 162 30.52 -2.42 6.73
N LYS A 163 30.92 -3.70 6.64
CA LYS A 163 32.08 -4.17 5.88
C LYS A 163 32.06 -3.71 4.43
N VAL A 164 30.94 -3.95 3.74
CA VAL A 164 30.76 -3.52 2.34
C VAL A 164 30.78 -2.00 2.23
N THR A 165 30.12 -1.26 3.13
CA THR A 165 30.12 0.21 3.06
C THR A 165 31.43 0.87 3.49
N SER A 166 32.26 0.17 4.26
CA SER A 166 33.58 0.66 4.74
C SER A 166 34.72 0.45 3.75
N GLY A 167 34.49 -0.28 2.64
CA GLY A 167 35.52 -0.55 1.63
C GLY A 167 36.42 -1.76 1.92
N LEU A 168 36.34 -2.37 3.12
CA LEU A 168 37.26 -3.42 3.57
C LEU A 168 37.09 -4.79 2.86
N ASP A 169 35.90 -5.07 2.32
CA ASP A 169 35.53 -6.42 1.82
C ASP A 169 34.94 -6.36 0.39
N TRP A 170 35.21 -5.29 -0.35
CA TRP A 170 34.63 -5.03 -1.69
C TRP A 170 35.07 -6.04 -2.76
N ASN A 171 36.23 -6.69 -2.58
CA ASN A 171 36.73 -7.73 -3.47
C ASN A 171 35.79 -8.95 -3.54
N TRP A 172 34.94 -9.17 -2.54
CA TRP A 172 34.01 -10.30 -2.50
C TRP A 172 32.83 -10.16 -3.48
N PHE A 173 32.58 -8.98 -4.04
CA PHE A 173 31.44 -8.71 -4.92
C PHE A 173 31.78 -8.47 -6.40
N ASN A 174 33.04 -8.64 -6.84
CA ASN A 174 33.46 -8.52 -8.25
C ASN A 174 32.94 -7.28 -8.99
N ALA A 175 32.82 -6.13 -8.32
CA ALA A 175 32.31 -4.89 -8.92
C ALA A 175 33.45 -3.86 -9.09
N LYS A 176 33.61 -3.34 -10.32
CA LYS A 176 34.69 -2.43 -10.74
C LYS A 176 34.65 -1.13 -9.90
N LEU A 177 35.84 -0.67 -9.50
CA LEU A 177 36.15 0.33 -8.45
C LEU A 177 35.56 1.75 -8.59
N GLU A 178 34.73 2.05 -9.59
CA GLU A 178 34.25 3.43 -9.81
C GLU A 178 32.75 3.60 -9.55
N LYS A 179 32.40 3.85 -8.28
CA LYS A 179 31.45 4.88 -7.81
C LYS A 179 31.11 4.66 -6.33
N ASN A 180 31.96 5.20 -5.47
CA ASN A 180 31.78 5.19 -4.02
C ASN A 180 30.83 6.30 -3.54
N LYS A 181 29.65 6.42 -4.15
CA LYS A 181 28.55 7.22 -3.61
C LYS A 181 27.27 6.39 -3.66
N THR A 182 26.88 5.92 -2.47
CA THR A 182 25.50 5.60 -2.08
C THR A 182 24.91 4.24 -2.47
N LEU A 183 25.38 3.18 -1.82
CA LEU A 183 24.48 2.11 -1.31
C LEU A 183 23.51 2.76 -0.29
N GLN A 184 22.61 3.63 -0.77
CA GLN A 184 21.77 4.49 0.07
C GLN A 184 20.79 3.64 0.90
N GLN A 185 20.13 2.68 0.24
CA GLN A 185 19.14 1.77 0.81
C GLN A 185 19.07 0.43 0.06
N LEU A 186 18.93 -0.66 0.82
CA LEU A 186 18.52 -1.98 0.34
C LEU A 186 16.99 -2.04 0.34
N GLN A 187 16.39 -1.49 -0.71
CA GLN A 187 14.94 -1.40 -0.89
C GLN A 187 14.24 -2.77 -0.72
N GLN A 188 14.84 -3.87 -1.17
CA GLN A 188 14.27 -5.22 -0.97
C GLN A 188 14.02 -5.53 0.51
N LEU A 189 14.99 -5.28 1.39
CA LEU A 189 14.82 -5.49 2.84
C LEU A 189 13.76 -4.57 3.44
N VAL A 190 13.64 -3.34 2.93
CA VAL A 190 12.58 -2.41 3.35
C VAL A 190 11.19 -2.92 2.94
N GLN A 191 11.05 -3.55 1.78
CA GLN A 191 9.79 -4.15 1.33
C GLN A 191 9.44 -5.38 2.17
N LEU A 192 10.41 -6.28 2.42
CA LEU A 192 10.19 -7.44 3.29
C LEU A 192 9.79 -7.02 4.71
N GLN A 193 10.42 -5.97 5.27
CA GLN A 193 10.01 -5.42 6.57
C GLN A 193 8.55 -4.95 6.56
N GLN A 194 8.07 -4.38 5.46
CA GLN A 194 6.68 -3.92 5.36
C GLN A 194 5.70 -5.09 5.29
N LEU A 195 6.03 -6.15 4.54
CA LEU A 195 5.22 -7.36 4.49
C LEU A 195 5.23 -8.09 5.84
N GLN A 196 6.38 -8.18 6.51
CA GLN A 196 6.47 -8.81 7.83
C GLN A 196 5.55 -8.14 8.86
N GLN A 197 5.28 -6.84 8.74
CA GLN A 197 4.34 -6.17 9.66
C GLN A 197 2.88 -6.62 9.47
N LEU A 198 2.54 -7.21 8.31
CA LEU A 198 1.23 -7.80 8.05
C LEU A 198 1.05 -9.15 8.75
N GLU A 199 2.14 -9.83 9.18
CA GLU A 199 2.05 -11.03 10.02
C GLU A 199 1.26 -10.78 11.31
N ARG A 200 1.20 -9.52 11.78
CA ARG A 200 0.39 -9.13 12.94
C ARG A 200 -1.12 -9.32 12.74
N LEU A 201 -1.55 -9.55 11.50
CA LEU A 201 -2.93 -9.83 11.11
C LEU A 201 -3.21 -11.34 10.99
N GLN A 202 -2.21 -12.22 11.22
CA GLN A 202 -2.30 -13.69 11.08
C GLN A 202 -3.38 -14.33 11.95
N GLN A 203 -3.85 -13.67 13.01
CA GLN A 203 -4.86 -14.22 13.94
C GLN A 203 -6.31 -14.10 13.44
N LEU A 204 -6.51 -13.72 12.18
CA LEU A 204 -7.84 -13.51 11.61
C LEU A 204 -8.18 -14.65 10.63
N ASP A 205 -8.69 -15.76 11.16
CA ASP A 205 -9.23 -16.85 10.34
C ASP A 205 -10.43 -16.44 9.45
N GLU A 206 -10.91 -15.19 9.59
CA GLU A 206 -12.16 -14.71 8.99
C GLU A 206 -12.01 -13.66 7.89
N LEU A 207 -10.81 -13.10 7.64
CA LEU A 207 -10.68 -12.07 6.60
C LEU A 207 -10.69 -12.71 5.20
N LYS A 208 -11.87 -12.75 4.58
CA LYS A 208 -12.04 -13.11 3.17
C LYS A 208 -12.24 -11.85 2.34
N ALA A 209 -11.32 -11.60 1.43
CA ALA A 209 -11.47 -10.56 0.44
C ALA A 209 -12.54 -10.93 -0.59
N THR A 210 -13.21 -9.92 -1.14
CA THR A 210 -14.06 -10.08 -2.32
C THR A 210 -13.47 -9.34 -3.53
N ASN A 211 -13.84 -9.78 -4.73
CA ASN A 211 -13.41 -9.17 -5.99
C ASN A 211 -14.59 -8.69 -6.82
N LYS A 212 -15.44 -7.89 -6.20
CA LYS A 212 -16.70 -7.44 -6.78
C LYS A 212 -16.58 -6.00 -7.24
N SER A 213 -17.31 -5.67 -8.31
CA SER A 213 -17.52 -4.29 -8.68
C SER A 213 -18.29 -3.56 -7.57
N TYR A 214 -18.10 -2.25 -7.45
CA TYR A 214 -18.73 -1.47 -6.38
C TYR A 214 -20.27 -1.55 -6.43
N GLN A 215 -20.87 -1.71 -7.62
CA GLN A 215 -22.32 -1.85 -7.80
C GLN A 215 -22.90 -3.07 -7.06
N GLU A 216 -22.13 -4.14 -6.83
CA GLU A 216 -22.58 -5.31 -6.07
C GLU A 216 -22.88 -5.00 -4.60
N PHE A 217 -22.38 -3.87 -4.09
CA PHE A 217 -22.62 -3.42 -2.72
C PHE A 217 -23.88 -2.56 -2.59
N SER A 218 -24.69 -2.40 -3.65
CA SER A 218 -25.89 -1.54 -3.65
C SER A 218 -26.98 -1.93 -2.65
N LYS A 219 -26.93 -3.16 -2.12
CA LYS A 219 -27.86 -3.66 -1.10
C LYS A 219 -27.37 -3.45 0.34
N VAL A 220 -26.14 -2.95 0.53
CA VAL A 220 -25.60 -2.66 1.86
C VAL A 220 -26.33 -1.46 2.46
N SER A 221 -26.70 -1.56 3.73
CA SER A 221 -27.34 -0.48 4.49
C SER A 221 -26.85 -0.48 5.95
N GLY A 222 -26.87 0.68 6.60
CA GLY A 222 -26.44 0.84 7.99
C GLY A 222 -24.93 0.74 8.21
N ALA A 223 -24.13 0.81 7.16
CA ALA A 223 -22.67 0.63 7.20
C ALA A 223 -21.89 1.93 6.98
N ILE A 224 -20.56 1.83 7.08
CA ILE A 224 -19.62 2.86 6.65
C ILE A 224 -18.93 2.37 5.38
N LEU A 225 -19.12 3.06 4.26
CA LEU A 225 -18.45 2.76 2.99
C LEU A 225 -17.28 3.72 2.82
N TYR A 226 -16.06 3.20 2.92
CA TYR A 226 -14.86 3.93 2.56
C TYR A 226 -14.50 3.63 1.10
N LEU A 227 -14.43 4.69 0.28
CA LEU A 227 -14.28 4.58 -1.15
C LEU A 227 -13.00 5.30 -1.59
N ASP A 228 -12.07 4.56 -2.18
CA ASP A 228 -10.83 5.08 -2.76
C ASP A 228 -10.73 4.75 -4.25
N PRO A 229 -11.64 5.29 -5.08
CA PRO A 229 -11.74 4.93 -6.49
C PRO A 229 -10.54 5.44 -7.29
N PRO A 230 -10.40 5.05 -8.57
CA PRO A 230 -9.61 5.81 -9.52
C PRO A 230 -10.02 7.28 -9.54
N TYR A 231 -9.07 8.19 -9.30
CA TYR A 231 -9.40 9.61 -9.19
C TYR A 231 -9.73 10.21 -10.54
N GLU A 232 -10.78 11.02 -10.56
CA GLU A 232 -11.21 11.79 -11.72
C GLU A 232 -10.06 12.63 -12.29
N GLY A 233 -9.89 12.58 -13.61
CA GLY A 233 -8.83 13.33 -14.31
C GLY A 233 -7.41 12.82 -14.01
N SER A 234 -7.25 11.69 -13.30
CA SER A 234 -5.95 11.05 -13.12
C SER A 234 -5.72 9.98 -14.20
N TYR A 235 -4.53 9.99 -14.82
CA TYR A 235 -4.12 8.92 -15.70
C TYR A 235 -3.69 7.71 -14.85
N GLN A 236 -4.48 6.64 -14.88
CA GLN A 236 -4.14 5.37 -14.25
C GLN A 236 -3.97 4.31 -15.35
N GLU A 237 -2.73 4.15 -15.82
CA GLU A 237 -2.33 3.16 -16.84
C GLU A 237 -2.71 1.71 -16.45
N SER A 238 -2.96 1.46 -15.15
CA SER A 238 -3.14 0.12 -14.57
C SER A 238 -4.57 -0.20 -14.12
N TYR A 239 -5.54 0.71 -14.18
CA TYR A 239 -6.93 0.35 -13.84
C TYR A 239 -7.57 -0.33 -15.04
N ILE A 240 -8.02 -1.56 -14.85
CA ILE A 240 -8.29 -2.56 -15.90
C ILE A 240 -9.42 -2.14 -16.86
N ASN A 241 -10.18 -1.08 -16.57
CA ASN A 241 -11.24 -0.53 -17.42
C ASN A 241 -11.31 1.00 -17.29
N SER A 242 -11.89 1.66 -18.30
CA SER A 242 -12.29 3.08 -18.19
C SER A 242 -13.25 3.24 -17.01
N PHE A 243 -12.82 3.94 -15.96
CA PHE A 243 -13.65 4.17 -14.78
C PHE A 243 -14.60 5.35 -15.02
N ASP A 244 -15.90 5.08 -15.09
CA ASP A 244 -16.91 6.14 -15.19
C ASP A 244 -17.11 6.80 -13.82
N SER A 245 -16.47 7.96 -13.65
CA SER A 245 -16.55 8.72 -12.40
C SER A 245 -17.97 9.22 -12.12
N GLN A 246 -18.76 9.56 -13.16
CA GLN A 246 -20.11 10.09 -12.97
C GLN A 246 -21.09 9.00 -12.56
N GLU A 247 -20.99 7.81 -13.16
CA GLU A 247 -21.74 6.64 -12.72
C GLU A 247 -21.42 6.30 -11.24
N PHE A 248 -20.13 6.31 -10.90
CA PHE A 248 -19.68 6.09 -9.52
C PHE A 248 -20.25 7.13 -8.54
N TYR A 249 -20.23 8.42 -8.89
CA TYR A 249 -20.80 9.47 -8.04
C TYR A 249 -22.32 9.34 -7.89
N ASN A 250 -23.04 8.95 -8.94
CA ASN A 250 -24.47 8.64 -8.86
C ASN A 250 -24.74 7.51 -7.88
N TRP A 251 -23.98 6.42 -7.98
CA TRP A 251 -24.08 5.29 -7.07
C TRP A 251 -23.73 5.69 -5.63
N ALA A 252 -22.61 6.38 -5.42
CA ALA A 252 -22.17 6.79 -4.08
C ALA A 252 -23.17 7.75 -3.41
N PHE A 253 -23.82 8.62 -4.19
CA PHE A 253 -24.90 9.47 -3.72
C PHE A 253 -26.11 8.65 -3.27
N GLU A 254 -26.56 7.66 -4.05
CA GLU A 254 -27.65 6.76 -3.65
C GLU A 254 -27.30 5.96 -2.38
N MET A 255 -26.07 5.45 -2.27
CA MET A 255 -25.61 4.73 -1.07
C MET A 255 -25.60 5.59 0.19
N SER A 256 -25.38 6.91 0.05
CA SER A 256 -25.36 7.84 1.19
C SER A 256 -26.71 7.99 1.90
N LYS A 257 -27.82 7.60 1.24
CA LYS A 257 -29.17 7.67 1.82
C LYS A 257 -29.38 6.69 2.96
N SER A 258 -28.63 5.59 2.99
CA SER A 258 -28.76 4.52 3.99
C SER A 258 -27.43 4.13 4.65
N ASN A 259 -26.32 4.76 4.27
CA ASN A 259 -24.98 4.50 4.77
C ASN A 259 -24.19 5.79 4.99
N ILE A 260 -23.13 5.71 5.79
CA ILE A 260 -22.12 6.77 5.83
C ILE A 260 -21.14 6.50 4.70
N VAL A 261 -21.11 7.39 3.71
CA VAL A 261 -20.22 7.28 2.55
C VAL A 261 -19.09 8.29 2.65
N ILE A 262 -17.84 7.81 2.60
CA ILE A 262 -16.63 8.64 2.66
C ILE A 262 -15.80 8.35 1.41
N ILE A 263 -15.57 9.36 0.58
CA ILE A 263 -14.78 9.23 -0.66
C ILE A 263 -13.42 9.91 -0.48
N SER A 264 -12.35 9.19 -0.76
CA SER A 264 -10.99 9.70 -0.89
C SER A 264 -10.77 10.21 -2.33
N SER A 265 -10.32 11.45 -2.49
CA SER A 265 -9.95 12.03 -3.79
C SER A 265 -9.09 13.30 -3.63
N TYR A 266 -8.49 13.79 -4.71
CA TYR A 266 -7.93 15.15 -4.77
C TYR A 266 -9.01 16.22 -5.02
N SER A 267 -10.02 15.87 -5.82
CA SER A 267 -11.14 16.71 -6.24
C SER A 267 -12.29 15.84 -6.74
N ILE A 268 -13.51 16.29 -6.53
CA ILE A 268 -14.74 15.72 -7.11
C ILE A 268 -15.44 16.87 -7.81
N SER A 269 -15.77 16.71 -9.10
CA SER A 269 -16.51 17.73 -9.87
C SER A 269 -18.00 17.76 -9.56
N ASP A 270 -18.56 16.64 -9.11
CA ASP A 270 -19.96 16.51 -8.77
C ASP A 270 -20.35 17.36 -7.55
N GLU A 271 -21.23 18.34 -7.76
CA GLU A 271 -21.59 19.34 -6.77
C GLU A 271 -22.38 18.78 -5.57
N ARG A 272 -22.86 17.53 -5.63
CA ARG A 272 -23.55 16.89 -4.49
C ARG A 272 -22.58 16.56 -3.36
N PHE A 273 -21.29 16.47 -3.65
CA PHE A 273 -20.26 16.16 -2.67
C PHE A 273 -19.53 17.41 -2.20
N GLU A 274 -19.14 17.44 -0.93
CA GLU A 274 -18.33 18.49 -0.34
C GLU A 274 -17.11 17.92 0.40
N VAL A 275 -16.06 18.73 0.48
CA VAL A 275 -14.87 18.40 1.26
C VAL A 275 -15.23 18.43 2.75
N VAL A 276 -15.06 17.30 3.43
CA VAL A 276 -15.28 17.22 4.88
C VAL A 276 -13.98 17.12 5.67
N TYR A 277 -12.86 16.80 5.03
CA TYR A 277 -11.53 16.80 5.63
C TYR A 277 -10.43 16.97 4.58
N SER A 278 -9.32 17.65 4.93
CA SER A 278 -8.17 17.83 4.04
C SER A 278 -6.85 17.47 4.74
N PHE A 279 -5.99 16.71 4.08
CA PHE A 279 -4.69 16.27 4.62
C PHE A 279 -3.56 17.26 4.28
N ASP A 280 -3.75 18.56 4.58
CA ASP A 280 -2.85 19.65 4.16
C ASP A 280 -1.44 19.64 4.79
N LYS A 281 -1.22 18.81 5.82
CA LYS A 281 0.00 18.83 6.64
C LYS A 281 1.09 17.84 6.22
N ALA A 282 0.99 17.16 5.07
CA ALA A 282 2.11 16.40 4.54
C ALA A 282 3.13 17.34 3.88
N ARG A 283 3.94 18.04 4.68
CA ARG A 283 5.08 18.82 4.16
C ARG A 283 5.97 17.88 3.36
N SER A 284 6.06 18.10 2.05
CA SER A 284 7.09 17.47 1.22
C SER A 284 8.46 17.85 1.80
N CYS A 285 9.27 16.86 2.19
CA CYS A 285 10.67 17.10 2.58
C CYS A 285 11.58 17.46 1.40
N LEU A 286 11.03 17.70 0.21
CA LEU A 286 11.78 18.17 -0.95
C LEU A 286 11.78 19.71 -0.94
N GLN A 287 12.87 20.30 -0.45
CA GLN A 287 13.25 21.66 -0.82
C GLN A 287 13.40 21.69 -2.35
N GLY A 288 12.40 22.20 -3.06
CA GLY A 288 12.49 22.42 -4.51
C GLY A 288 11.29 22.02 -5.36
N GLY A 289 10.21 21.49 -4.79
CA GLY A 289 8.95 21.28 -5.52
C GLY A 289 7.87 22.24 -5.03
N THR A 290 7.32 23.09 -5.91
CA THR A 290 6.10 23.85 -5.62
C THR A 290 5.05 22.88 -5.08
N SER A 291 4.59 23.08 -3.84
CA SER A 291 3.50 22.29 -3.29
C SER A 291 2.25 22.58 -4.12
N ASN A 292 1.93 21.69 -5.07
CA ASN A 292 0.69 21.78 -5.81
C ASN A 292 -0.46 21.43 -4.85
N LYS A 293 -1.05 22.45 -4.21
CA LYS A 293 -2.26 22.35 -3.36
C LYS A 293 -3.40 21.56 -4.04
N ARG A 294 -3.36 21.43 -5.37
CA ARG A 294 -4.28 20.64 -6.22
C ARG A 294 -4.16 19.11 -6.06
N LYS A 295 -3.12 18.58 -5.41
CA LYS A 295 -2.91 17.13 -5.20
C LYS A 295 -2.89 16.73 -3.71
N ASN A 296 -3.50 17.56 -2.85
CA ASN A 296 -3.70 17.17 -1.46
C ASN A 296 -4.86 16.19 -1.41
N GLU A 297 -4.63 15.07 -0.73
CA GLU A 297 -5.68 14.13 -0.41
C GLU A 297 -6.76 14.79 0.44
N LYS A 298 -8.02 14.50 0.15
CA LYS A 298 -9.20 14.98 0.88
C LYS A 298 -10.21 13.85 1.05
N LEU A 299 -11.07 14.01 2.06
CA LEU A 299 -12.27 13.20 2.23
C LEU A 299 -13.49 14.02 1.83
N PHE A 300 -14.40 13.38 1.11
CA PHE A 300 -15.66 13.95 0.64
C PHE A 300 -16.84 13.15 1.18
N MET A 301 -17.95 13.84 1.43
CA MET A 301 -19.25 13.26 1.74
C MET A 301 -20.33 14.03 0.98
N VAL A 302 -21.53 13.47 0.89
CA VAL A 302 -22.69 14.18 0.33
C VAL A 302 -23.03 15.38 1.23
N LYS A 303 -23.36 16.51 0.61
CA LYS A 303 -23.79 17.72 1.31
C LYS A 303 -25.05 17.41 2.12
N ASN A 304 -25.02 17.78 3.40
CA ASN A 304 -26.25 17.81 4.18
C ASN A 304 -27.14 18.91 3.59
N SER A 305 -28.31 18.52 3.09
CA SER A 305 -29.35 19.47 2.66
C SER A 305 -29.93 20.22 3.84
#